data_AF-Q6VR17-F1
#
_entry.id   AF-Q6VR17-F1
#
_cell.length_a   1.000
_cell.length_b   1.000
_cell.length_c   1.000
_cell.angle_alpha   90.00
_cell.angle_beta   90.00
_cell.angle_gamma   90.00
#
_symmetry.space_group_name_H-M   'P 1'
#
loop_
_entity.id
_entity.type
_entity.pdbx_description
1 polymer ?
#
loop_
_entity_poly.entity_id
_entity_poly.type
_entity_poly.pdbx_seq_one_letter_code
_entity_poly.pdbx_strand_id
1 'polypeptide(L)' 'AVKNSPYPRSYYRCTSAGCGVKKRVERSSDDPTVVV' A
#
# COMPACT_ATOMS: atom_id res chain seq x y z
N ALA A 1 -7.13 2.27 9.60
CA ALA A 1 -5.88 2.93 10.02
C ALA A 1 -4.82 1.85 10.27
N VAL A 2 -3.55 2.11 9.95
CA VAL A 2 -2.45 1.18 10.20
C VAL A 2 -1.98 1.37 11.64
N LYS A 3 -1.92 0.28 12.41
CA LYS A 3 -1.43 0.36 13.80
C LYS A 3 0.03 0.82 13.79
N ASN A 4 0.35 1.87 14.54
CA ASN A 4 1.68 2.49 14.64
C ASN A 4 2.20 3.24 13.39
N SER A 5 1.34 3.57 12.42
CA SER A 5 1.74 4.45 11.31
C SER A 5 0.77 5.62 11.17
N PRO A 6 1.28 6.86 11.06
CA PRO A 6 0.43 8.03 10.77
C PRO A 6 -0.06 8.03 9.31
N TYR A 7 0.48 7.14 8.46
CA TYR A 7 0.16 7.08 7.05
C TYR A 7 -0.87 5.98 6.73
N PRO A 8 -1.78 6.22 5.77
CA PRO A 8 -2.73 5.20 5.34
C PRO A 8 -2.03 4.10 4.52
N ARG A 9 -2.60 2.89 4.57
CA ARG A 9 -2.26 1.78 3.67
C ARG A 9 -3.30 1.68 2.57
N SER A 10 -2.86 1.71 1.33
CA SER A 10 -3.67 1.57 0.13
C SER A 10 -3.54 0.17 -0.47
N TYR A 11 -4.65 -0.33 -1.01
CA TYR A 11 -4.70 -1.62 -1.70
C TYR A 11 -5.17 -1.39 -3.13
N TYR A 12 -4.42 -1.94 -4.08
CA TYR A 12 -4.74 -1.86 -5.50
C TYR A 12 -4.96 -3.25 -6.05
N ARG A 13 -5.96 -3.36 -6.92
CA ARG A 13 -6.18 -4.53 -7.75
C ARG A 13 -5.89 -4.17 -9.19
N CYS A 14 -5.30 -5.11 -9.92
CA CYS A 14 -5.21 -5.02 -11.36
C CYS A 14 -6.62 -4.86 -11.96
N THR A 15 -6.78 -3.95 -12.92
CA THR A 15 -8.07 -3.68 -13.57
C THR A 15 -8.28 -4.50 -14.84
N SER A 16 -7.24 -5.16 -15.35
CA SER A 16 -7.32 -6.02 -16.53
C SER A 16 -8.18 -7.26 -16.26
N ALA A 17 -9.01 -7.64 -17.23
CA ALA A 17 -9.89 -8.79 -17.11
C ALA A 17 -9.08 -10.08 -16.88
N GLY A 18 -9.47 -10.88 -15.88
CA GLY A 18 -8.76 -12.10 -15.50
C GLY A 18 -7.45 -11.89 -14.71
N CYS A 19 -7.02 -10.64 -14.48
CA CYS A 19 -5.78 -10.35 -13.77
C CYS A 19 -5.97 -10.43 -12.25
N GLY A 20 -5.43 -11.48 -11.62
CA GLY A 20 -5.50 -11.69 -10.18
C GLY A 20 -4.50 -10.88 -9.33
N VAL A 21 -3.70 -10.01 -9.96
CA VAL A 21 -2.61 -9.29 -9.29
C VAL A 21 -3.16 -8.27 -8.31
N LYS A 22 -2.57 -8.25 -7.12
CA LYS A 22 -2.87 -7.31 -6.03
C LYS A 22 -1.59 -6.65 -5.58
N LYS A 23 -1.65 -5.35 -5.29
CA LYS A 23 -0.54 -4.58 -4.73
C LYS A 23 -0.97 -3.89 -3.45
N ARG A 24 -0.08 -3.87 -2.47
CA ARG A 24 -0.18 -3.02 -1.27
C ARG A 24 0.76 -1.84 -1.45
N VAL A 25 0.34 -0.68 -0.99
CA VAL A 25 1.16 0.54 -0.96
C VAL A 25 1.02 1.16 0.43
N GLU A 26 2.13 1.33 1.13
CA GLU A 26 2.21 2.02 2.41
C GLU A 26 3.48 2.88 2.48
N ARG A 27 3.44 3.94 3.29
CA ARG A 27 4.67 4.66 3.65
C ARG A 27 5.29 4.04 4.89
N SER A 28 6.61 3.99 4.91
CA SER A 28 7.35 3.56 6.09
C SER A 28 7.06 4.51 7.25
N SER A 29 6.89 3.92 8.44
CA SER A 29 6.76 4.65 9.70
C SER A 29 8.06 5.30 10.13
N ASP A 30 9.19 4.68 9.80
CA ASP A 30 10.53 5.08 10.25
C ASP A 30 11.15 6.12 9.32
N ASP A 31 10.87 6.01 8.02
CA ASP A 31 11.32 6.98 7.01
C ASP A 31 10.16 7.33 6.05
N PRO A 32 9.56 8.52 6.18
CA PRO A 32 8.40 8.91 5.37
C PRO A 32 8.71 9.13 3.89
N THR A 33 10.00 9.16 3.51
CA THR A 33 10.42 9.24 2.11
C THR A 33 10.32 7.88 1.40
N VAL A 34 10.26 6.78 2.17
CA VAL A 34 10.22 5.42 1.65
C VAL A 34 8.78 4.92 1.49
N VAL A 35 8.48 4.37 0.32
CA VAL A 35 7.17 3.77 -0.05
C VAL A 35 7.37 2.29 -0.36
N VAL A 36 6.53 1.45 0.25
CA VAL A 36 6.54 -0.01 0.13
C VAL A 36 5.24 -0.51 -0.49
#